data_AF-A0A7M2WVD0-F1
#
_entry.id   AF-A0A7M2WVD0-F1
#
_cell.length_a   1.000
_cell.length_b   1.000
_cell.length_c   1.000
_cell.angle_alpha   90.00
_cell.angle_beta   90.00
_cell.angle_gamma   90.00
#
_symmetry.space_group_name_H-M   'P 1'
#
loop_
_entity.id
_entity.type
_entity.pdbx_description
1 polymer ?
#
loop_
_entity_poly.entity_id
_entity_poly.type
_entity_poly.pdbx_seq_one_letter_code
_entity_poly.pdbx_strand_id
1 'polypeptide(L)'
;MIRVRSTCSSTLTQWNWWQWAVTWVLVLTAVAGVCRYALAAAAVICLASIAILRSRDGSLGGYPAQIRIGFLVLLLLGSLPYGGWLHLLQLGGTLSMCAIGYCPMHRVLLLMPWNRTRRLDWTLIRHSLFSPPGAGGLVQLETGRKVMTSACVAGGTLG
;
A
#
# COMPACT_ATOMS: atom_id res chain seq x y z
N MET A 1 -34.73 -2.21 -0.21
CA MET A 1 -33.86 -1.25 0.52
C MET A 1 -32.61 -1.96 0.98
N ILE A 2 -31.47 -1.78 0.30
CA ILE A 2 -30.18 -2.33 0.70
C ILE A 2 -29.52 -1.33 1.65
N ARG A 3 -29.45 -1.67 2.94
CA ARG A 3 -28.74 -0.87 3.94
C ARG A 3 -27.24 -1.05 3.71
N VAL A 4 -26.63 -0.16 2.94
CA VAL A 4 -25.17 -0.07 2.77
C VAL A 4 -24.57 0.24 4.14
N ARG A 5 -23.83 -0.71 4.70
CA ARG A 5 -23.23 -0.63 6.03
C ARG A 5 -21.94 0.20 5.94
N SER A 6 -22.07 1.52 5.96
CA SER A 6 -20.99 2.51 5.78
C SER A 6 -19.95 2.57 6.92
N THR A 7 -20.20 1.95 8.07
CA THR A 7 -19.31 2.00 9.25
C THR A 7 -18.17 0.98 9.23
N CYS A 8 -18.27 -0.13 8.48
CA CYS A 8 -17.22 -1.16 8.44
C CYS A 8 -16.05 -0.75 7.51
N SER A 9 -16.35 0.02 6.46
CA SER A 9 -15.36 0.44 5.47
C SER A 9 -14.40 1.51 6.00
N SER A 10 -14.84 2.37 6.92
CA SER A 10 -14.00 3.43 7.49
C SER A 10 -12.95 2.86 8.43
N THR A 11 -13.32 1.94 9.32
CA THR A 11 -12.40 1.36 10.32
C THR A 11 -11.28 0.52 9.71
N LEU A 12 -11.57 -0.27 8.67
CA LEU A 12 -10.55 -1.03 7.91
C LEU A 12 -9.53 -0.11 7.22
N THR A 13 -10.03 0.98 6.62
CA THR A 13 -9.19 1.99 5.98
C THR A 13 -8.32 2.74 6.99
N GLN A 14 -8.90 3.11 8.14
CA GLN A 14 -8.21 3.76 9.25
C GLN A 14 -7.13 2.85 9.86
N TRP A 15 -7.46 1.58 10.11
CA TRP A 15 -6.51 0.58 10.62
C TRP A 15 -5.32 0.41 9.68
N ASN A 16 -5.58 0.29 8.38
CA ASN A 16 -4.53 0.13 7.40
C ASN A 16 -3.63 1.38 7.33
N TRP A 17 -4.21 2.59 7.37
CA TRP A 17 -3.43 3.83 7.41
C TRP A 17 -2.52 3.91 8.65
N TRP A 18 -3.04 3.61 9.85
CA TRP A 18 -2.26 3.61 11.08
C TRP A 18 -1.10 2.62 11.03
N GLN A 19 -1.31 1.43 10.49
CA GLN A 19 -0.21 0.48 10.32
C GLN A 19 0.89 1.01 9.40
N TRP A 20 0.54 1.69 8.32
CA TRP A 20 1.52 2.31 7.43
C TRP A 20 2.24 3.49 8.08
N ALA A 21 1.53 4.32 8.85
CA ALA A 21 2.13 5.41 9.63
C ALA A 21 3.14 4.88 10.66
N VAL A 22 2.78 3.85 11.44
CA VAL A 22 3.68 3.20 12.40
C VAL A 22 4.89 2.59 11.68
N THR A 23 4.66 1.90 10.55
CA THR A 23 5.75 1.32 9.75
C THR A 23 6.70 2.41 9.23
N TRP A 24 6.17 3.55 8.77
CA TRP A 24 6.98 4.69 8.31
C TRP A 24 7.87 5.23 9.43
N VAL A 25 7.31 5.44 10.63
CA VAL A 25 8.08 5.91 11.81
C VAL A 25 9.18 4.91 12.17
N LEU A 26 8.90 3.61 12.12
CA LEU A 26 9.90 2.58 12.41
C LEU A 26 11.03 2.56 11.38
N VAL A 27 10.71 2.62 10.09
CA VAL A 27 11.76 2.68 9.05
C VAL A 27 12.55 3.98 9.15
N LEU A 28 11.90 5.11 9.48
CA LEU A 28 12.59 6.39 9.69
C LEU A 28 13.57 6.29 10.85
N THR A 29 13.12 5.70 11.96
CA THR A 29 13.94 5.49 13.17
C THR A 29 15.13 4.57 12.87
N ALA A 30 14.94 3.55 12.03
CA ALA A 30 16.01 2.65 11.60
C ALA A 30 17.04 3.38 10.72
N VAL A 31 16.59 4.15 9.72
CA VAL A 31 17.46 4.90 8.79
C VAL A 31 18.18 6.05 9.50
N ALA A 32 17.54 6.69 10.47
CA ALA A 32 18.16 7.71 11.31
C ALA A 32 19.20 7.14 12.30
N GLY A 33 19.35 5.81 12.37
CA GLY A 33 20.31 5.15 13.27
C GLY A 33 19.91 5.20 14.75
N VAL A 34 18.69 5.63 15.07
CA VAL A 34 18.23 5.84 16.45
C VAL A 34 17.97 4.51 17.16
N CYS A 35 17.44 3.50 16.46
CA CYS A 35 17.16 2.19 17.05
C CYS A 35 17.43 1.05 16.07
N ARG A 36 18.39 0.17 16.44
CA ARG A 36 18.77 -1.02 15.65
C ARG A 36 17.64 -2.04 15.46
N TYR A 37 16.66 -2.07 16.34
CA TYR A 37 15.54 -3.02 16.29
C TYR A 37 14.33 -2.48 15.51
N ALA A 38 14.35 -1.22 15.08
CA ALA A 38 13.21 -0.60 14.44
C ALA A 38 12.89 -1.27 13.07
N LEU A 39 13.91 -1.68 12.32
CA LEU A 39 13.71 -2.41 11.06
C LEU A 39 13.08 -3.79 11.28
N ALA A 40 13.52 -4.51 12.31
CA ALA A 40 12.96 -5.80 12.70
C ALA A 40 11.50 -5.65 13.17
N ALA A 41 11.19 -4.62 13.96
CA ALA A 41 9.83 -4.32 14.36
C ALA A 41 8.92 -4.01 13.16
N ALA A 42 9.42 -3.24 12.17
CA ALA A 42 8.69 -2.99 10.93
C ALA A 42 8.42 -4.29 10.15
N ALA A 43 9.39 -5.19 10.07
CA ALA A 43 9.24 -6.50 9.45
C ALA A 43 8.17 -7.35 10.16
N VAL A 44 8.18 -7.38 11.50
CA VAL A 44 7.21 -8.12 12.31
C VAL A 44 5.79 -7.60 12.10
N ILE A 45 5.59 -6.27 12.10
CA ILE A 45 4.27 -5.67 11.81
C ILE A 45 3.81 -6.07 10.41
N CYS A 46 4.71 -6.03 9.42
CA CYS A 46 4.38 -6.39 8.05
C CYS A 46 3.96 -7.88 7.94
N LEU A 47 4.72 -8.78 8.57
CA LEU A 47 4.43 -10.21 8.64
C LEU A 47 3.10 -10.50 9.34
N ALA A 48 2.87 -9.87 10.49
CA ALA A 48 1.62 -10.02 11.23
C ALA A 48 0.42 -9.60 10.38
N SER A 49 0.53 -8.49 9.65
CA SER A 49 -0.54 -8.06 8.76
C SER A 49 -0.76 -8.95 7.55
N ILE A 50 0.31 -9.53 6.98
CA ILE A 50 0.17 -10.55 5.92
C ILE A 50 -0.58 -11.78 6.47
N ALA A 51 -0.23 -12.23 7.69
CA ALA A 51 -0.91 -13.35 8.33
C ALA A 51 -2.40 -13.05 8.59
N ILE A 52 -2.72 -11.87 9.13
CA ILE A 52 -4.12 -11.45 9.36
C ILE A 52 -4.90 -11.41 8.05
N LEU A 53 -4.33 -10.84 6.99
CA LEU A 53 -4.97 -10.78 5.67
C LEU A 53 -5.14 -12.17 5.07
N ARG A 54 -4.13 -13.04 5.19
CA ARG A 54 -4.24 -14.43 4.74
C ARG A 54 -5.35 -15.19 5.44
N SER A 55 -5.46 -15.04 6.77
CA SER A 55 -6.51 -15.70 7.55
C SER A 55 -7.91 -15.18 7.22
N ARG A 56 -8.02 -13.91 6.82
CA ARG A 56 -9.30 -13.29 6.44
C ARG A 56 -9.74 -13.64 5.01
N ASP A 57 -8.82 -13.50 4.05
CA ASP A 57 -9.15 -13.58 2.63
C ASP A 57 -8.88 -14.98 2.05
N GLY A 58 -8.24 -15.88 2.81
CA GLY A 58 -7.84 -17.22 2.39
C GLY A 58 -6.73 -17.26 1.34
N SER A 59 -6.36 -16.11 0.75
CA SER A 59 -5.44 -16.01 -0.38
C SER A 59 -4.38 -14.93 -0.16
N LEU A 60 -3.14 -15.23 -0.52
CA LEU A 60 -2.05 -14.23 -0.60
C LEU A 60 -2.07 -13.45 -1.92
N GLY A 61 -2.93 -13.84 -2.86
CA GLY A 61 -3.13 -13.14 -4.13
C GLY A 61 -3.92 -11.84 -3.97
N GLY A 62 -4.50 -11.58 -2.80
CA GLY A 62 -5.20 -10.34 -2.51
C GLY A 62 -4.29 -9.13 -2.66
N TYR A 63 -4.78 -8.10 -3.33
CA TYR A 63 -4.04 -6.88 -3.63
C TYR A 63 -3.34 -6.24 -2.41
N PRO A 64 -3.97 -6.15 -1.21
CA PRO A 64 -3.32 -5.62 0.00
C PRO A 64 -2.20 -6.53 0.53
N ALA A 65 -2.34 -7.85 0.40
CA ALA A 65 -1.32 -8.81 0.82
C ALA A 65 -0.07 -8.72 -0.09
N GLN A 66 -0.27 -8.59 -1.41
CA GLN A 66 0.83 -8.44 -2.37
C GLN A 66 1.68 -7.20 -2.08
N ILE A 67 1.06 -6.05 -1.75
CA ILE A 67 1.81 -4.84 -1.36
C ILE A 67 2.64 -5.12 -0.11
N ARG A 68 2.08 -5.77 0.92
CA ARG A 68 2.86 -6.04 2.15
C ARG A 68 4.01 -7.01 1.90
N ILE A 69 3.80 -8.03 1.07
CA ILE A 69 4.85 -8.95 0.65
C ILE A 69 5.96 -8.19 -0.09
N GLY A 70 5.61 -7.35 -1.06
CA GLY A 70 6.59 -6.54 -1.79
C GLY A 70 7.38 -5.60 -0.89
N PHE A 71 6.72 -5.01 0.11
CA PHE A 71 7.37 -4.15 1.10
C PHE A 71 8.36 -4.95 1.95
N LEU A 72 7.95 -6.12 2.44
CA LEU A 72 8.82 -7.01 3.21
C LEU A 72 10.03 -7.46 2.39
N VAL A 73 9.85 -7.81 1.12
CA VAL A 73 10.95 -8.17 0.21
C VAL A 73 11.93 -7.01 0.05
N LEU A 74 11.45 -5.79 -0.22
CA LEU A 74 12.30 -4.60 -0.30
C LEU A 74 13.04 -4.33 1.02
N LEU A 75 12.42 -4.63 2.16
CA LEU A 75 13.01 -4.41 3.47
C LEU A 75 14.14 -5.40 3.74
N LEU A 76 13.97 -6.66 3.33
CA LEU A 76 15.01 -7.68 3.38
C LEU A 76 16.15 -7.38 2.40
N LEU A 77 15.84 -6.96 1.18
CA LEU A 77 16.84 -6.54 0.20
C LEU A 77 17.61 -5.30 0.66
N GLY A 78 16.95 -4.37 1.35
CA GLY A 78 17.60 -3.19 1.93
C GLY A 78 18.59 -3.54 3.05
N SER A 79 18.37 -4.68 3.72
CA SER A 79 19.25 -5.19 4.78
C SER A 79 20.53 -5.85 4.25
N LEU A 80 20.66 -6.08 2.94
CA LEU A 80 21.88 -6.61 2.33
C LEU A 80 22.99 -5.54 2.33
N PRO A 81 24.27 -5.96 2.27
CA PRO A 81 25.37 -5.01 2.05
C PRO A 81 25.10 -4.20 0.78
N TYR A 82 25.25 -2.87 0.86
CA TYR A 82 24.93 -1.88 -0.18
C TYR A 82 23.43 -1.68 -0.50
N GLY A 83 22.51 -2.33 0.23
CA GLY A 83 21.07 -2.22 0.04
C GLY A 83 20.41 -1.00 0.68
N GLY A 84 21.10 -0.24 1.54
CA GLY A 84 20.49 0.79 2.40
C GLY A 84 19.69 1.88 1.68
N TRP A 85 20.01 2.19 0.42
CA TRP A 85 19.25 3.15 -0.38
C TRP A 85 17.80 2.70 -0.65
N LEU A 86 17.52 1.39 -0.61
CA LEU A 86 16.16 0.85 -0.72
C LEU A 86 15.27 1.30 0.44
N HIS A 87 15.84 1.54 1.64
CA HIS A 87 15.08 2.05 2.77
C HIS A 87 14.66 3.52 2.56
N LEU A 88 15.45 4.30 1.81
CA LEU A 88 15.08 5.67 1.41
C LEU A 88 13.91 5.64 0.42
N LEU A 89 13.92 4.70 -0.53
CA LEU A 89 12.78 4.48 -1.42
C LEU A 89 11.54 4.04 -0.65
N GLN A 90 11.69 3.15 0.33
CA GLN A 90 10.59 2.74 1.20
C GLN A 90 10.02 3.92 1.98
N LEU A 91 10.87 4.76 2.57
CA LEU A 91 10.47 5.97 3.29
C LEU A 91 9.69 6.93 2.40
N GLY A 92 10.22 7.24 1.20
CA GLY A 92 9.53 8.12 0.26
C GLY A 92 8.20 7.53 -0.23
N GLY A 93 8.17 6.23 -0.52
CA GLY A 93 6.97 5.53 -0.99
C GLY A 93 5.87 5.44 0.07
N THR A 94 6.24 5.14 1.32
CA THR A 94 5.29 5.07 2.44
C THR A 94 4.84 6.45 2.89
N LEU A 95 5.70 7.47 2.82
CA LEU A 95 5.30 8.87 3.04
C LEU A 95 4.28 9.32 2.00
N SER A 96 4.52 9.03 0.72
CA SER A 96 3.62 9.37 -0.38
C SER A 96 2.25 8.70 -0.20
N MET A 97 2.23 7.47 0.32
CA MET A 97 1.00 6.76 0.64
C MET A 97 0.25 7.44 1.78
N CYS A 98 0.93 7.79 2.88
CA CYS A 98 0.30 8.41 4.04
C CYS A 98 -0.17 9.85 3.76
N ALA A 99 0.60 10.62 2.97
CA ALA A 99 0.35 12.04 2.70
C ALA A 99 -0.58 12.30 1.51
N ILE A 100 -0.45 11.51 0.43
CA ILE A 100 -1.11 11.78 -0.86
C ILE A 100 -1.96 10.58 -1.31
N GLY A 101 -1.96 9.47 -0.57
CA GLY A 101 -2.64 8.23 -0.97
C GLY A 101 -2.01 7.56 -2.20
N TYR A 102 -0.78 7.95 -2.56
CA TYR A 102 -0.06 7.43 -3.71
C TYR A 102 0.98 6.41 -3.30
N CYS A 103 0.87 5.17 -3.79
CA CYS A 103 1.87 4.14 -3.57
C CYS A 103 2.55 3.78 -4.90
N PRO A 104 3.86 4.06 -5.10
CA PRO A 104 4.57 3.68 -6.31
C PRO A 104 4.53 2.15 -6.55
N MET A 105 4.64 1.38 -5.46
CA MET A 105 4.62 -0.07 -5.52
C MET A 105 3.26 -0.62 -5.94
N HIS A 106 2.18 0.08 -5.61
CA HIS A 106 0.84 -0.23 -6.11
C HIS A 106 0.83 -0.23 -7.65
N ARG A 107 1.42 0.81 -8.26
CA ARG A 107 1.49 0.95 -9.72
C ARG A 107 2.37 -0.10 -10.39
N VAL A 108 3.50 -0.47 -9.76
CA VAL A 108 4.36 -1.55 -10.25
C VAL A 108 3.65 -2.91 -10.19
N LEU A 109 2.90 -3.19 -9.11
CA LEU A 109 2.11 -4.41 -8.99
C LEU A 109 1.05 -4.52 -10.10
N LEU A 110 0.40 -3.42 -10.48
CA LEU A 110 -0.57 -3.40 -11.58
C LEU A 110 0.04 -3.82 -12.93
N LEU A 111 1.35 -3.62 -13.11
CA LEU A 111 2.07 -3.96 -14.34
C LEU A 111 2.55 -5.41 -14.40
N MET A 112 2.55 -6.13 -13.27
CA MET A 112 3.06 -7.49 -13.21
C MET A 112 2.14 -8.46 -13.98
N PRO A 113 2.71 -9.47 -14.68
CA PRO A 113 1.98 -10.29 -15.65
C PRO A 113 0.79 -11.04 -15.06
N TRP A 114 0.82 -11.36 -13.76
CA TRP A 114 -0.27 -12.01 -13.05
C TRP A 114 -1.42 -11.08 -12.66
N ASN A 115 -1.22 -9.76 -12.66
CA ASN A 115 -2.22 -8.78 -12.27
C ASN A 115 -2.76 -7.96 -13.46
N ARG A 116 -2.18 -8.12 -14.66
CA ARG A 116 -2.61 -7.43 -15.89
C ARG A 116 -3.36 -8.37 -16.83
N THR A 117 -4.50 -7.91 -17.35
CA THR A 117 -5.27 -8.59 -18.41
C THR A 117 -4.89 -8.12 -19.82
N ARG A 118 -4.16 -7.00 -19.95
CA ARG A 118 -3.66 -6.46 -21.23
C ARG A 118 -2.17 -6.72 -21.42
N ARG A 119 -1.72 -6.78 -22.68
CA ARG A 119 -0.29 -6.88 -23.04
C ARG A 119 0.46 -5.65 -22.53
N LEU A 120 1.72 -5.85 -22.12
CA LEU A 120 2.59 -4.80 -21.62
C LEU A 120 2.90 -3.86 -22.79
N ASP A 121 2.48 -2.60 -22.67
CA ASP A 121 2.75 -1.54 -23.64
C ASP A 121 3.38 -0.37 -22.91
N TRP A 122 4.29 0.35 -23.58
CA TRP A 122 4.99 1.50 -23.04
C TRP A 122 4.02 2.63 -22.67
N THR A 123 2.96 2.77 -23.47
CA THR A 123 1.85 3.69 -23.21
C THR A 123 1.14 3.34 -21.89
N LEU A 124 0.96 2.05 -21.61
CA LEU A 124 0.34 1.55 -20.38
C LEU A 124 1.25 1.77 -19.17
N ILE A 125 2.56 1.54 -19.30
CA ILE A 125 3.54 1.79 -18.23
C ILE A 125 3.52 3.27 -17.83
N ARG A 126 3.63 4.17 -18.81
CA ARG A 126 3.60 5.62 -18.56
C ARG A 126 2.27 6.03 -17.94
N HIS A 127 1.16 5.55 -18.47
CA HIS A 127 -0.15 5.89 -17.93
C HIS A 127 -0.33 5.38 -16.49
N SER A 128 0.08 4.14 -16.19
CA SER A 128 -0.02 3.58 -14.85
C SER A 128 0.87 4.28 -13.83
N LEU A 129 2.09 4.70 -14.21
CA LEU A 129 3.01 5.38 -13.30
C LEU A 129 2.69 6.86 -13.10
N PHE A 130 2.11 7.55 -14.09
CA PHE A 130 1.82 8.99 -14.03
C PHE A 130 0.34 9.32 -13.81
N SER A 131 -0.51 8.33 -13.60
CA SER A 131 -1.93 8.57 -13.28
C SER A 131 -2.10 9.25 -11.90
N PRO A 132 -2.97 10.26 -11.80
CA PRO A 132 -3.11 11.08 -10.59
C PRO A 132 -3.51 10.28 -9.35
N PRO A 133 -3.08 10.73 -8.15
CA PRO A 133 -3.50 10.17 -6.87
C PRO A 133 -5.01 10.38 -6.70
N GLY A 134 -5.76 9.28 -6.55
CA GLY A 134 -7.23 9.30 -6.49
C GLY A 134 -7.91 8.27 -7.41
N ALA A 135 -7.25 7.86 -8.50
CA ALA A 135 -7.71 6.75 -9.35
C ALA A 135 -7.31 5.36 -8.81
N GLY A 136 -6.61 5.33 -7.67
CA GLY A 136 -6.02 4.12 -7.09
C GLY A 136 -5.65 4.29 -5.61
N GLY A 137 -6.38 5.14 -4.89
CA GLY A 137 -6.45 4.97 -3.43
C GLY A 137 -6.95 3.54 -3.16
N LEU A 138 -6.84 3.04 -1.94
CA LEU A 138 -7.41 1.74 -1.56
C LEU A 138 -8.95 1.71 -1.58
N VAL A 139 -9.56 2.39 -2.56
CA VAL A 139 -10.94 2.30 -2.99
C VAL A 139 -11.06 1.02 -3.80
N GLN A 140 -11.34 -0.06 -3.07
CA GLN A 140 -12.23 -1.12 -3.49
C GLN A 140 -11.98 -1.71 -4.89
N LEU A 141 -10.89 -2.49 -5.03
CA LEU A 141 -10.87 -3.60 -5.97
C LEU A 141 -11.28 -4.89 -5.25
N GLU A 142 -12.40 -4.84 -4.52
CA GLU A 142 -13.24 -6.02 -4.36
C GLU A 142 -14.08 -6.15 -5.64
N THR A 143 -13.42 -6.46 -6.76
CA THR A 143 -14.14 -6.73 -8.00
C THR A 143 -14.58 -8.19 -8.00
N GLY A 144 -15.78 -8.38 -7.47
CA GLY A 144 -16.83 -9.09 -8.21
C GLY A 144 -17.80 -8.14 -8.94
N ARG A 145 -17.64 -6.81 -8.87
CA ARG A 145 -18.54 -5.88 -9.57
C ARG A 145 -17.91 -4.51 -9.84
N LYS A 146 -17.87 -4.10 -11.11
CA LYS A 146 -17.56 -2.73 -11.54
C LYS A 146 -18.57 -1.77 -10.89
N VAL A 147 -18.15 -0.98 -9.92
CA VAL A 147 -18.89 0.21 -9.50
C VAL A 147 -17.93 1.38 -9.53
N MET A 148 -18.22 2.30 -10.42
CA MET A 148 -17.63 3.62 -10.51
C MET A 148 -18.16 4.40 -9.31
N THR A 149 -17.35 4.58 -8.26
CA THR A 149 -17.76 5.38 -7.10
C THR A 149 -16.84 6.57 -6.93
N SER A 150 -17.50 7.72 -6.99
CA SER A 150 -17.06 9.09 -6.81
C SER A 150 -15.98 9.27 -5.73
N ALA A 151 -15.00 10.12 -6.06
CA ALA A 151 -14.02 10.66 -5.13
C ALA A 151 -14.73 11.34 -3.95
N CYS A 152 -14.56 10.79 -2.75
CA CYS A 152 -14.84 11.52 -1.53
C CYS A 152 -13.56 12.29 -1.17
N VAL A 153 -13.48 13.51 -1.71
CA VAL A 153 -12.59 14.57 -1.23
C VAL A 153 -12.91 14.78 0.25
N ALA A 154 -11.94 14.49 1.12
CA ALA A 154 -12.00 14.92 2.50
C ALA A 154 -11.59 16.41 2.56
N GLY A 155 -12.56 17.27 2.88
CA GLY A 155 -12.29 18.63 3.36
C GLY A 155 -12.79 19.75 2.45
N GLY A 156 -13.90 20.37 2.84
CA GLY A 156 -14.37 21.62 2.24
C GLY A 156 -15.88 21.79 2.35
N THR A 157 -16.41 21.94 3.56
CA THR A 157 -17.75 22.48 3.76
C THR A 157 -17.81 23.91 3.21
N LEU A 158 -18.80 24.12 2.36
CA LEU A 158 -19.30 25.39 1.83
C LEU A 158 -19.74 26.35 2.94
N GLY A 159 -19.58 27.66 2.73
CA GLY A 159 -20.18 28.72 3.54
C GLY A 159 -19.25 29.88 3.81
#